data_AF-A0AB74C1P6-F1
#
_entry.id   AF-A0AB74C1P6-F1
#
_cell.length_a   1.000
_cell.length_b   1.000
_cell.length_c   1.000
_cell.angle_alpha   90.00
_cell.angle_beta   90.00
_cell.angle_gamma   90.00
#
_symmetry.space_group_name_H-M   'P 1'
#
loop_
_entity.id
_entity.type
_entity.pdbx_description
1 polymer ?
#
loop_
_entity_poly.entity_id
_entity_poly.type
_entity_poly.pdbx_seq_one_letter_code
_entity_poly.pdbx_strand_id
1 'polypeptide(L)'
;MAGKSNDRALMPPPASPSRSPRRSQSSQPRTDISNAFSESVKLEVIRMTGTSCWSCATPDPEFAHVVAQKDGQAPYWIQAGLFPFSFKTAVNCIPLCPICYSAFDRSSDPCWVFLPTNLAFFIMWEMKDRARRAQGVDPSDRTVPTIAQYRDHLASQGLVSQNADGGLYRGYFLKDVLPPAYRSISLLKTLATPKIWHGHPMAAIRRGIAILGSARCYALDRTTIDQLATLRRLYFDDMNLINERLAEAYHAPPKDHKRKRSDDESDHDDQKSPPHRHRYSQNRPGYP
;
A
#
# COMPACT_ATOMS: atom_id res chain seq x y z
N MET A 1 -56.48 -11.96 -76.30
CA MET A 1 -57.39 -11.04 -75.61
C MET A 1 -57.92 -11.71 -74.35
N ALA A 2 -57.89 -10.96 -73.24
CA ALA A 2 -58.76 -11.03 -72.05
C ALA A 2 -58.95 -12.36 -71.29
N GLY A 3 -58.33 -12.43 -70.10
CA GLY A 3 -59.08 -12.45 -68.84
C GLY A 3 -59.30 -13.79 -68.12
N LYS A 4 -58.63 -13.98 -66.97
CA LYS A 4 -59.30 -14.11 -65.65
C LYS A 4 -58.31 -13.99 -64.49
N SER A 5 -58.82 -13.32 -63.45
CA SER A 5 -58.18 -12.77 -62.26
C SER A 5 -57.87 -13.84 -61.20
N ASN A 6 -56.86 -13.58 -60.36
CA ASN A 6 -57.04 -13.67 -58.92
C ASN A 6 -56.03 -12.78 -58.19
N ASP A 7 -56.55 -11.70 -57.60
CA ASP A 7 -55.90 -10.87 -56.59
C ASP A 7 -55.55 -11.71 -55.35
N ARG A 8 -54.29 -11.62 -54.92
CA ARG A 8 -53.95 -11.71 -53.50
C ARG A 8 -52.74 -10.82 -53.23
N ALA A 9 -53.03 -9.67 -52.63
CA ALA A 9 -52.03 -8.78 -52.06
C ALA A 9 -51.12 -9.57 -51.10
N LEU A 10 -49.83 -9.62 -51.39
CA LEU A 10 -48.81 -10.12 -50.50
C LEU A 10 -48.56 -9.06 -49.41
N MET A 11 -49.03 -9.31 -48.20
CA MET A 11 -48.61 -8.54 -47.04
C MET A 11 -47.12 -8.78 -46.77
N PRO A 12 -46.34 -7.75 -46.37
CA PRO A 12 -45.00 -7.96 -45.84
C PRO A 12 -45.10 -8.72 -44.51
N PRO A 13 -44.10 -9.55 -44.17
CA PRO A 13 -44.09 -10.30 -42.92
C PRO A 13 -44.04 -9.35 -41.71
N PRO A 14 -44.66 -9.70 -40.58
CA PRO A 14 -44.60 -8.89 -39.37
C PRO A 14 -43.15 -8.77 -38.88
N ALA A 15 -42.80 -7.57 -38.42
CA ALA A 15 -41.49 -7.27 -37.87
C ALA A 15 -41.14 -8.24 -36.73
N SER A 16 -39.98 -8.88 -36.83
CA SER A 16 -39.40 -9.72 -35.79
C SER A 16 -39.33 -8.94 -34.47
N PRO A 17 -39.81 -9.49 -33.34
CA PRO A 17 -39.68 -8.82 -32.06
C PRO A 17 -38.19 -8.67 -31.71
N SER A 18 -37.80 -7.42 -31.47
CA SER A 18 -36.49 -7.03 -30.98
C SER A 18 -36.07 -7.92 -29.82
N ARG A 19 -34.96 -8.66 -30.01
CA ARG A 19 -34.29 -9.40 -28.93
C ARG A 19 -33.74 -8.39 -27.93
N SER A 20 -34.55 -8.03 -26.95
CA SER A 20 -34.07 -7.43 -25.72
C SER A 20 -33.01 -8.35 -25.10
N PRO A 21 -31.82 -7.84 -24.71
CA PRO A 21 -30.86 -8.67 -24.01
C PRO A 21 -31.49 -9.09 -22.68
N ARG A 22 -31.73 -10.40 -22.55
CA ARG A 22 -32.12 -11.05 -21.30
C ARG A 22 -31.05 -10.73 -20.26
N ARG A 23 -31.32 -9.71 -19.45
CA ARG A 23 -30.61 -9.45 -18.20
C ARG A 23 -30.88 -10.66 -17.33
N SER A 24 -29.91 -11.58 -17.25
CA SER A 24 -29.89 -12.65 -16.28
C SER A 24 -29.92 -12.03 -14.88
N GLN A 25 -31.12 -11.84 -14.35
CA GLN A 25 -31.33 -11.53 -12.94
C GLN A 25 -31.05 -12.83 -12.17
N SER A 26 -29.78 -13.04 -11.86
CA SER A 26 -29.39 -13.86 -10.72
C SER A 26 -29.74 -13.03 -9.46
N SER A 27 -31.00 -13.10 -9.05
CA SER A 27 -31.43 -12.70 -7.72
C SER A 27 -30.97 -13.78 -6.72
N GLN A 28 -29.67 -13.82 -6.48
CA GLN A 28 -29.18 -14.31 -5.20
C GLN A 28 -29.19 -13.11 -4.25
N PRO A 29 -29.73 -13.26 -3.02
CA PRO A 29 -29.61 -12.22 -2.02
C PRO A 29 -28.12 -12.00 -1.78
N ARG A 30 -27.62 -10.78 -2.05
CA ARG A 30 -26.27 -10.39 -1.62
C ARG A 30 -26.27 -10.40 -0.10
N THR A 31 -25.84 -11.50 0.51
CA THR A 31 -25.50 -11.59 1.93
C THR A 31 -24.20 -10.85 2.27
N ASP A 32 -23.73 -9.94 1.40
CA ASP A 32 -22.49 -9.17 1.53
C ASP A 32 -22.71 -7.76 2.14
N ILE A 33 -23.73 -7.59 2.97
CA ILE A 33 -23.96 -6.33 3.72
C ILE A 33 -22.82 -6.07 4.74
N SER A 34 -21.97 -7.06 5.04
CA SER A 34 -21.00 -6.94 6.14
C SER A 34 -19.80 -6.03 5.88
N ASN A 35 -19.47 -5.70 4.62
CA ASN A 35 -18.23 -4.98 4.25
C ASN A 35 -18.43 -3.50 3.86
N ALA A 36 -19.67 -3.00 3.71
CA ALA A 36 -19.94 -1.61 3.39
C ALA A 36 -20.00 -0.73 4.64
N PHE A 37 -19.71 0.57 4.51
CA PHE A 37 -19.97 1.55 5.57
C PHE A 37 -21.48 1.74 5.76
N SER A 38 -21.91 1.94 7.01
CA SER A 38 -23.30 2.33 7.31
C SER A 38 -23.60 3.72 6.76
N GLU A 39 -24.88 4.01 6.55
CA GLU A 39 -25.29 5.33 6.04
C GLU A 39 -24.92 6.46 7.00
N SER A 40 -24.99 6.22 8.32
CA SER A 40 -24.53 7.17 9.33
C SER A 40 -23.05 7.53 9.18
N VAL A 41 -22.19 6.55 8.86
CA VAL A 41 -20.76 6.79 8.64
C VAL A 41 -20.53 7.59 7.36
N LYS A 42 -21.28 7.31 6.29
CA LYS A 42 -21.17 8.08 5.05
C LYS A 42 -21.59 9.54 5.24
N LEU A 43 -22.71 9.78 5.93
CA LEU A 43 -23.19 11.13 6.25
C LEU A 43 -22.17 11.91 7.10
N GLU A 44 -21.54 11.24 8.07
CA GLU A 44 -20.49 11.86 8.88
C GLU A 44 -19.25 12.21 8.05
N VAL A 45 -18.84 11.35 7.12
CA VAL A 45 -17.74 11.65 6.18
C VAL A 45 -18.10 12.81 5.26
N ILE A 46 -19.34 12.86 4.74
CA ILE A 46 -19.84 13.98 3.93
C ILE A 46 -19.80 15.28 4.75
N ARG A 47 -20.19 15.25 6.03
CA ARG A 47 -20.12 16.41 6.92
C ARG A 47 -18.70 16.96 7.05
N MET A 48 -17.69 16.08 7.12
CA MET A 48 -16.28 16.47 7.29
C MET A 48 -15.54 16.82 5.99
N THR A 49 -15.96 16.27 4.85
CA THR A 49 -15.18 16.35 3.59
C THR A 49 -15.96 16.87 2.38
N GLY A 50 -17.26 17.10 2.54
CA GLY A 50 -18.17 17.47 1.46
C GLY A 50 -18.60 16.28 0.60
N THR A 51 -19.23 16.58 -0.54
CA THR A 51 -19.84 15.61 -1.47
C THR A 51 -18.98 15.31 -2.69
N SER A 52 -17.67 15.54 -2.60
CA SER A 52 -16.73 15.41 -3.71
C SER A 52 -15.59 14.45 -3.38
N CYS A 53 -14.98 13.89 -4.42
CA CYS A 53 -13.78 13.07 -4.33
C CYS A 53 -12.67 13.83 -3.62
N TRP A 54 -12.15 13.27 -2.53
CA TRP A 54 -11.06 13.87 -1.77
C TRP A 54 -9.81 14.10 -2.62
N SER A 55 -9.52 13.20 -3.57
CA SER A 55 -8.33 13.27 -4.43
C SER A 55 -8.44 14.30 -5.56
N CYS A 56 -9.56 14.33 -6.29
CA CYS A 56 -9.69 15.14 -7.51
C CYS A 56 -10.89 16.08 -7.59
N ALA A 57 -11.68 16.19 -6.52
CA ALA A 57 -12.89 17.03 -6.44
C ALA A 57 -14.02 16.67 -7.45
N THR A 58 -13.92 15.56 -8.18
CA THR A 58 -15.05 15.02 -8.96
C THR A 58 -16.23 14.72 -8.02
N PRO A 59 -17.47 15.12 -8.36
CA PRO A 59 -18.65 14.88 -7.53
C PRO A 59 -18.99 13.38 -7.44
N ASP A 60 -19.95 13.07 -6.56
CA ASP A 60 -20.53 11.72 -6.38
C ASP A 60 -19.51 10.62 -6.08
N PRO A 61 -18.70 10.77 -5.00
CA PRO A 61 -17.70 9.79 -4.63
C PRO A 61 -18.30 8.51 -4.03
N GLU A 62 -17.56 7.42 -4.17
CA GLU A 62 -17.73 6.20 -3.38
C GLU A 62 -16.90 6.28 -2.09
N PHE A 63 -17.27 5.50 -1.07
CA PHE A 63 -16.65 5.54 0.24
C PHE A 63 -15.68 4.36 0.42
N ALA A 64 -14.39 4.62 0.29
CA ALA A 64 -13.34 3.60 0.38
C ALA A 64 -12.86 3.40 1.81
N HIS A 65 -12.59 2.14 2.18
CA HIS A 65 -11.88 1.81 3.39
C HIS A 65 -10.38 2.05 3.20
N VAL A 66 -9.76 2.90 4.03
CA VAL A 66 -8.32 3.15 3.94
C VAL A 66 -7.53 1.91 4.33
N VAL A 67 -7.86 1.30 5.46
CA VAL A 67 -7.50 -0.08 5.78
C VAL A 67 -8.69 -0.98 5.42
N ALA A 68 -8.53 -1.86 4.44
CA ALA A 68 -9.59 -2.76 4.02
C ALA A 68 -10.02 -3.69 5.17
N GLN A 69 -11.31 -4.02 5.26
CA GLN A 69 -11.81 -4.93 6.31
C GLN A 69 -11.15 -6.33 6.24
N LYS A 70 -10.76 -6.75 5.04
CA LYS A 70 -10.07 -8.02 4.78
C LYS A 70 -8.57 -7.83 4.54
N ASP A 71 -7.97 -6.77 5.07
CA ASP A 71 -6.51 -6.59 5.03
C ASP A 71 -5.84 -7.71 5.84
N GLY A 72 -5.14 -8.62 5.15
CA GLY A 72 -4.47 -9.76 5.79
C GLY A 72 -3.34 -9.37 6.75
N GLN A 73 -2.86 -8.12 6.72
CA GLN A 73 -1.86 -7.63 7.67
C GLN A 73 -2.50 -6.95 8.90
N ALA A 74 -3.80 -6.65 8.88
CA ALA A 74 -4.46 -5.95 9.98
C ALA A 74 -4.29 -6.62 11.36
N PRO A 75 -4.37 -7.96 11.51
CA PRO A 75 -4.16 -8.61 12.80
C PRO A 75 -2.81 -8.29 13.44
N TYR A 76 -1.73 -8.25 12.64
CA TYR A 76 -0.39 -7.93 13.14
C TYR A 76 -0.28 -6.46 13.58
N TRP A 77 -0.96 -5.55 12.88
CA TRP A 77 -1.00 -4.14 13.26
C TRP A 77 -1.81 -3.89 14.53
N ILE A 78 -2.92 -4.63 14.72
CA ILE A 78 -3.71 -4.60 15.95
C ILE A 78 -2.89 -5.17 17.11
N GLN A 79 -2.26 -6.34 16.92
CA GLN A 79 -1.40 -6.97 17.92
C GLN A 79 -0.21 -6.06 18.29
N ALA A 80 0.31 -5.30 17.34
CA ALA A 80 1.38 -4.33 17.56
C ALA A 80 0.90 -3.00 18.18
N GLY A 81 -0.38 -2.85 18.54
CA GLY A 81 -0.93 -1.63 19.15
C GLY A 81 -1.04 -0.43 18.19
N LEU A 82 -0.97 -0.65 16.87
CA LEU A 82 -0.89 0.41 15.87
C LEU A 82 -2.28 0.84 15.34
N PHE A 83 -3.30 0.01 15.52
CA PHE A 83 -4.68 0.29 15.10
C PHE A 83 -5.63 0.40 16.30
N PRO A 84 -5.74 1.58 16.91
CA PRO A 84 -6.65 1.82 18.05
C PRO A 84 -8.09 2.12 17.62
N PHE A 85 -8.48 1.85 16.38
CA PHE A 85 -9.77 2.25 15.81
C PHE A 85 -10.46 1.11 15.05
N SER A 86 -11.79 1.19 14.97
CA SER A 86 -12.58 0.26 14.17
C SER A 86 -12.56 0.65 12.69
N PHE A 87 -12.36 -0.33 11.81
CA PHE A 87 -12.31 -0.11 10.36
C PHE A 87 -13.64 0.31 9.74
N LYS A 88 -14.75 0.14 10.46
CA LYS A 88 -16.11 0.48 9.99
C LYS A 88 -16.54 1.91 10.35
N THR A 89 -15.62 2.73 10.84
CA THR A 89 -15.90 4.11 11.29
C THR A 89 -15.42 5.14 10.27
N ALA A 90 -15.88 6.38 10.42
CA ALA A 90 -15.51 7.49 9.55
C ALA A 90 -13.99 7.71 9.51
N VAL A 91 -13.27 7.45 10.61
CA VAL A 91 -11.81 7.68 10.67
C VAL A 91 -10.99 6.75 9.77
N ASN A 92 -11.60 5.70 9.20
CA ASN A 92 -10.99 4.81 8.22
C ASN A 92 -11.62 4.97 6.82
N CYS A 93 -12.39 6.03 6.60
CA CYS A 93 -13.12 6.25 5.36
C CYS A 93 -12.53 7.40 4.55
N ILE A 94 -12.50 7.25 3.23
CA ILE A 94 -12.12 8.30 2.30
C ILE A 94 -13.07 8.32 1.09
N PRO A 95 -13.69 9.47 0.75
CA PRO A 95 -14.54 9.58 -0.42
C PRO A 95 -13.69 9.71 -1.68
N LEU A 96 -13.86 8.82 -2.65
CA LEU A 96 -13.14 8.78 -3.91
C LEU A 96 -14.10 8.56 -5.08
N CYS A 97 -13.95 9.29 -6.18
CA CYS A 97 -14.67 8.97 -7.42
C CYS A 97 -14.20 7.60 -7.97
N PRO A 98 -14.97 6.95 -8.87
CA PRO A 98 -14.66 5.60 -9.35
C PRO A 98 -13.23 5.43 -9.91
N ILE A 99 -12.68 6.47 -10.56
CA ILE A 99 -11.31 6.45 -11.11
C ILE A 99 -10.28 6.43 -9.97
N CYS A 100 -10.40 7.34 -9.00
CA CYS A 100 -9.50 7.40 -7.85
C CYS A 100 -9.64 6.17 -6.95
N TYR A 101 -10.87 5.67 -6.76
CA TYR A 101 -11.15 4.44 -6.02
C TYR A 101 -10.41 3.24 -6.64
N SER A 102 -10.56 3.02 -7.95
CA SER A 102 -9.88 1.93 -8.67
C SER A 102 -8.35 2.05 -8.63
N ALA A 103 -7.82 3.27 -8.57
CA ALA A 103 -6.39 3.50 -8.41
C ALA A 103 -5.92 3.20 -6.97
N PHE A 104 -6.77 3.46 -5.98
CA PHE A 104 -6.50 3.30 -4.55
C PHE A 104 -6.64 1.85 -4.06
N ASP A 105 -7.67 1.13 -4.50
CA ASP A 105 -8.10 -0.14 -3.89
C ASP A 105 -7.24 -1.36 -4.30
N ARG A 106 -6.18 -1.14 -5.07
CA ARG A 106 -5.24 -2.21 -5.47
C ARG A 106 -4.28 -2.51 -4.31
N SER A 107 -4.55 -3.57 -3.57
CA SER A 107 -3.82 -3.94 -2.35
C SER A 107 -2.33 -4.23 -2.57
N SER A 108 -1.97 -4.96 -3.64
CA SER A 108 -0.59 -5.38 -3.93
C SER A 108 0.21 -4.36 -4.75
N ASP A 109 -0.48 -3.50 -5.50
CA ASP A 109 0.14 -2.56 -6.43
C ASP A 109 -0.74 -1.30 -6.61
N PRO A 110 -0.83 -0.47 -5.56
CA PRO A 110 -1.62 0.76 -5.62
C PRO A 110 -1.12 1.64 -6.75
N CYS A 111 -2.06 2.23 -7.48
CA CYS A 111 -1.76 3.23 -8.52
C CYS A 111 -1.91 4.65 -7.99
N TRP A 112 -2.53 4.81 -6.82
CA TRP A 112 -2.62 6.05 -6.09
C TRP A 112 -2.59 5.77 -4.58
N VAL A 113 -1.88 6.61 -3.85
CA VAL A 113 -1.82 6.58 -2.38
C VAL A 113 -1.87 8.00 -1.84
N PHE A 114 -2.03 8.14 -0.53
CA PHE A 114 -1.82 9.39 0.15
C PHE A 114 -1.09 9.15 1.47
N LEU A 115 -0.25 10.10 1.87
CA LEU A 115 0.62 10.00 3.04
C LEU A 115 0.52 11.25 3.90
N PRO A 116 0.71 11.14 5.23
CA PRO A 116 0.92 12.31 6.09
C PRO A 116 2.06 13.16 5.54
N THR A 117 1.93 14.49 5.55
CA THR A 117 2.99 15.39 5.05
C THR A 117 4.23 15.43 5.94
N ASN A 118 4.13 14.97 7.18
CA ASN A 118 5.21 15.00 8.16
C ASN A 118 5.38 13.62 8.80
N LEU A 119 6.02 12.69 8.09
CA LEU A 119 6.35 11.35 8.62
C LEU A 119 7.35 11.41 9.79
N ALA A 120 8.21 12.43 9.84
CA ALA A 120 9.17 12.62 10.92
C ALA A 120 8.49 12.77 12.30
N PHE A 121 7.32 13.41 12.36
CA PHE A 121 6.50 13.46 13.58
C PHE A 121 6.20 12.06 14.15
N PHE A 122 5.77 11.12 13.29
CA PHE A 122 5.45 9.75 13.70
C PHE A 122 6.69 8.96 14.10
N ILE A 123 7.82 9.20 13.44
CA ILE A 123 9.11 8.58 13.80
C ILE A 123 9.51 9.03 15.20
N MET A 124 9.50 10.34 15.47
CA MET A 124 9.85 10.90 16.77
C MET A 124 8.89 10.40 17.87
N TRP A 125 7.60 10.27 17.56
CA TRP A 125 6.63 9.71 18.49
C TRP A 125 7.00 8.30 18.90
N GLU A 126 7.21 7.41 17.92
CA GLU A 126 7.54 6.01 18.17
C GLU A 126 8.87 5.85 18.91
N MET A 127 9.87 6.67 18.60
CA MET A 127 11.14 6.67 19.35
C MET A 127 10.94 7.04 20.82
N LYS A 128 10.13 8.06 21.13
CA LYS A 128 9.80 8.46 22.50
C LYS A 128 8.97 7.37 23.21
N ASP A 129 8.01 6.78 22.52
CA ASP A 129 7.19 5.69 23.03
C ASP A 129 8.03 4.47 23.39
N ARG A 130 8.96 4.06 22.51
CA ARG A 130 9.93 2.98 22.77
C ARG A 130 10.80 3.27 23.99
N ALA A 131 11.34 4.49 24.10
CA ALA A 131 12.14 4.87 25.26
C ALA A 131 11.32 4.81 26.57
N ARG A 132 10.05 5.27 26.53
CA ARG A 132 9.11 5.16 27.66
C ARG A 132 8.84 3.70 28.03
N ARG A 133 8.57 2.82 27.06
CA ARG A 133 8.34 1.38 27.29
C ARG A 133 9.57 0.68 27.87
N ALA A 134 10.77 1.05 27.42
CA ALA A 134 12.02 0.51 27.94
C ALA A 134 12.31 0.90 29.41
N GLN A 135 11.72 2.00 29.90
CA GLN A 135 11.87 2.46 31.28
C GLN A 135 10.92 1.76 32.28
N GLY A 136 10.06 0.84 31.83
CA GLY A 136 9.26 -0.02 32.72
C GLY A 136 8.04 0.64 33.37
N VAL A 137 7.67 1.87 32.97
CA VAL A 137 6.53 2.61 33.55
C VAL A 137 5.18 1.96 33.18
N ASP A 138 5.10 1.35 31.99
CA ASP A 138 4.13 0.33 31.60
C ASP A 138 4.63 -0.26 30.26
N PRO A 139 5.30 -1.43 30.28
CA PRO A 139 5.89 -2.01 29.06
C PRO A 139 4.86 -2.38 27.98
N SER A 140 3.56 -2.43 28.35
CA SER A 140 2.53 -3.13 27.57
C SER A 140 1.63 -2.24 26.71
N ASP A 141 1.56 -0.93 26.96
CA ASP A 141 0.61 -0.05 26.27
C ASP A 141 1.32 0.88 25.26
N ARG A 142 1.64 0.36 24.06
CA ARG A 142 2.17 1.17 22.96
C ARG A 142 1.18 2.28 22.60
N THR A 143 1.66 3.51 22.51
CA THR A 143 0.83 4.64 22.07
C THR A 143 1.13 5.04 20.62
N VAL A 144 0.10 5.51 19.92
CA VAL A 144 0.23 6.11 18.59
C VAL A 144 -0.38 7.51 18.58
N PRO A 145 0.08 8.42 17.69
CA PRO A 145 -0.52 9.73 17.59
C PRO A 145 -2.01 9.65 17.19
N THR A 146 -2.84 10.35 17.93
CA THR A 146 -4.25 10.56 17.57
C THR A 146 -4.40 11.55 16.43
N ILE A 147 -5.61 11.62 15.85
CA ILE A 147 -5.98 12.62 14.84
C ILE A 147 -5.74 14.04 15.37
N ALA A 148 -6.18 14.32 16.60
CA ALA A 148 -6.02 15.62 17.24
C ALA A 148 -4.54 15.95 17.48
N GLN A 149 -3.73 15.01 17.97
CA GLN A 149 -2.30 15.26 18.21
C GLN A 149 -1.53 15.55 16.93
N TYR A 150 -1.84 14.86 15.83
CA TYR A 150 -1.22 15.16 14.54
C TYR A 150 -1.67 16.52 13.98
N ARG A 151 -2.98 16.83 14.08
CA ARG A 151 -3.51 18.15 13.73
C ARG A 151 -2.83 19.26 14.54
N ASP A 152 -2.75 19.12 15.85
CA ASP A 152 -2.20 20.14 16.75
C ASP A 152 -0.71 20.39 16.50
N HIS A 153 0.05 19.33 16.21
CA HIS A 153 1.43 19.45 15.74
C HIS A 153 1.53 20.31 14.48
N LEU A 154 0.67 20.07 13.49
CA LEU A 154 0.65 20.86 12.25
C LEU A 154 0.14 22.30 12.47
N ALA A 155 -0.84 22.48 13.36
CA ALA A 155 -1.38 23.79 13.71
C ALA A 155 -0.35 24.66 14.44
N SER A 156 0.47 24.05 15.30
CA SER A 156 1.60 24.73 15.96
C SER A 156 2.65 25.26 14.98
N GLN A 157 2.70 24.68 13.76
CA GLN A 157 3.57 25.10 12.67
C GLN A 157 2.87 26.05 11.68
N GLY A 158 1.61 26.44 11.94
CA GLY A 158 0.81 27.28 11.04
C GLY A 158 0.39 26.59 9.74
N LEU A 159 0.49 25.26 9.64
CA LEU A 159 0.20 24.51 8.41
C LEU A 159 -1.28 24.14 8.25
N VAL A 160 -2.04 24.09 9.35
CA VAL A 160 -3.48 23.84 9.35
C VAL A 160 -4.15 24.72 10.41
N SER A 161 -5.46 24.95 10.27
CA SER A 161 -6.26 25.61 11.30
C SER A 161 -6.35 24.74 12.56
N GLN A 162 -6.40 25.36 13.75
CA GLN A 162 -6.67 24.67 15.02
C GLN A 162 -8.02 23.94 15.02
N ASN A 163 -8.97 24.44 14.22
CA ASN A 163 -10.31 23.86 14.08
C ASN A 163 -10.42 22.88 12.90
N ALA A 164 -9.30 22.47 12.28
CA ALA A 164 -9.34 21.48 11.21
C ALA A 164 -9.83 20.12 11.73
N ASP A 165 -10.59 19.40 10.90
CA ASP A 165 -11.13 18.07 11.25
C ASP A 165 -10.05 16.96 11.26
N GLY A 166 -8.80 17.26 10.88
CA GLY A 166 -7.72 16.28 10.90
C GLY A 166 -6.37 16.81 10.44
N GLY A 167 -5.49 15.87 10.08
CA GLY A 167 -4.12 16.16 9.64
C GLY A 167 -4.01 16.52 8.17
N LEU A 168 -2.81 16.90 7.74
CA LEU A 168 -2.51 17.26 6.36
C LEU A 168 -1.84 16.10 5.63
N TYR A 169 -2.35 15.74 4.45
CA TYR A 169 -1.91 14.58 3.69
C TYR A 169 -1.68 14.93 2.22
N ARG A 170 -0.65 14.33 1.61
CA ARG A 170 -0.34 14.50 0.19
C ARG A 170 -0.73 13.24 -0.59
N GLY A 171 -1.48 13.41 -1.68
CA GLY A 171 -1.75 12.34 -2.65
C GLY A 171 -0.60 12.15 -3.63
N TYR A 172 -0.32 10.90 -4.01
CA TYR A 172 0.69 10.52 -4.99
C TYR A 172 0.08 9.57 -6.01
N PHE A 173 0.12 9.96 -7.29
CA PHE A 173 -0.19 9.05 -8.40
C PHE A 173 1.07 8.26 -8.75
N LEU A 174 1.00 6.94 -8.56
CA LEU A 174 2.10 6.02 -8.81
C LEU A 174 2.08 5.50 -10.27
N LYS A 175 0.94 5.62 -10.94
CA LYS A 175 0.74 5.30 -12.35
C LYS A 175 -0.11 6.41 -12.99
N ASP A 176 0.13 6.67 -14.27
CA ASP A 176 -0.73 7.52 -15.09
C ASP A 176 -2.08 6.80 -15.34
N VAL A 177 -3.00 6.98 -14.39
CA VAL A 177 -4.37 6.45 -14.41
C VAL A 177 -5.39 7.51 -14.78
N LEU A 178 -4.96 8.76 -14.94
CA LEU A 178 -5.83 9.86 -15.26
C LEU A 178 -6.11 9.90 -16.76
N PRO A 179 -7.34 10.29 -17.18
CA PRO A 179 -7.64 10.46 -18.60
C PRO A 179 -6.69 11.49 -19.24
N PRO A 180 -6.43 11.44 -20.56
CA PRO A 180 -5.47 12.32 -21.23
C PRO A 180 -5.66 13.83 -20.94
N ALA A 181 -6.91 14.28 -20.81
CA ALA A 181 -7.25 15.66 -20.46
C ALA A 181 -6.71 16.10 -19.08
N TYR A 182 -6.40 15.15 -18.20
CA TYR A 182 -5.96 15.38 -16.83
C TYR A 182 -4.45 15.12 -16.62
N ARG A 183 -3.68 14.91 -17.69
CA ARG A 183 -2.23 14.55 -17.62
C ARG A 183 -1.27 15.74 -17.59
N SER A 184 -1.78 16.97 -17.54
CA SER A 184 -0.93 18.15 -17.38
C SER A 184 -0.15 18.05 -16.06
N ILE A 185 1.17 18.30 -16.11
CA ILE A 185 2.03 18.38 -14.92
C ILE A 185 1.49 19.40 -13.92
N SER A 186 0.95 20.52 -14.40
CA SER A 186 0.35 21.55 -13.55
C SER A 186 -0.83 20.98 -12.77
N LEU A 187 -1.69 20.21 -13.43
CA LEU A 187 -2.84 19.61 -12.78
C LEU A 187 -2.42 18.50 -11.81
N LEU A 188 -1.44 17.66 -12.16
CA LEU A 188 -0.89 16.67 -11.23
C LEU A 188 -0.33 17.33 -9.96
N LYS A 189 0.35 18.48 -10.09
CA LYS A 189 0.80 19.28 -8.94
C LYS A 189 -0.38 19.80 -8.11
N THR A 190 -1.45 20.28 -8.75
CA THR A 190 -2.67 20.69 -8.05
C THR A 190 -3.31 19.52 -7.29
N LEU A 191 -3.42 18.35 -7.92
CA LEU A 191 -3.99 17.15 -7.30
C LEU A 191 -3.12 16.60 -6.16
N ALA A 192 -1.79 16.74 -6.27
CA ALA A 192 -0.82 16.41 -5.23
C ALA A 192 -0.65 17.51 -4.17
N THR A 193 -1.41 18.61 -4.24
CA THR A 193 -1.40 19.62 -3.18
C THR A 193 -1.91 18.97 -1.89
N PRO A 194 -1.25 19.18 -0.73
CA PRO A 194 -1.70 18.59 0.51
C PRO A 194 -3.12 19.02 0.89
N LYS A 195 -3.90 18.09 1.44
CA LYS A 195 -5.30 18.28 1.84
C LYS A 195 -5.55 17.74 3.24
N ILE A 196 -6.54 18.31 3.91
CA ILE A 196 -6.97 17.83 5.21
C ILE A 196 -7.69 16.49 5.05
N TRP A 197 -7.36 15.51 5.87
CA TRP A 197 -8.13 14.28 6.01
C TRP A 197 -8.37 13.97 7.49
N HIS A 198 -9.63 13.68 7.81
CA HIS A 198 -10.15 13.46 9.16
C HIS A 198 -9.78 12.09 9.74
N GLY A 199 -9.21 11.20 8.93
CA GLY A 199 -8.95 9.83 9.35
C GLY A 199 -7.71 9.64 10.20
N HIS A 200 -7.65 8.46 10.82
CA HIS A 200 -6.56 8.09 11.72
C HIS A 200 -5.25 7.95 10.93
N PRO A 201 -4.16 8.64 11.31
CA PRO A 201 -2.93 8.66 10.51
C PRO A 201 -2.32 7.28 10.24
N MET A 202 -2.46 6.36 11.21
CA MET A 202 -1.98 4.98 11.09
C MET A 202 -2.58 4.22 9.91
N ALA A 203 -3.81 4.54 9.49
CA ALA A 203 -4.43 3.95 8.30
C ALA A 203 -3.67 4.35 7.02
N ALA A 204 -3.33 5.63 6.89
CA ALA A 204 -2.53 6.14 5.77
C ALA A 204 -1.08 5.60 5.82
N ILE A 205 -0.48 5.50 7.01
CA ILE A 205 0.87 4.95 7.19
C ILE A 205 0.92 3.47 6.81
N ARG A 206 -0.08 2.66 7.17
CA ARG A 206 -0.22 1.26 6.72
C ARG A 206 -0.17 1.14 5.20
N ARG A 207 -0.92 2.00 4.50
CA ARG A 207 -0.92 2.07 3.03
C ARG A 207 0.45 2.51 2.52
N GLY A 208 1.06 3.52 3.13
CA GLY A 208 2.41 3.99 2.77
C GLY A 208 3.48 2.91 2.88
N ILE A 209 3.51 2.18 4.00
CA ILE A 209 4.46 1.09 4.23
C ILE A 209 4.24 -0.04 3.21
N ALA A 210 3.00 -0.31 2.79
CA ALA A 210 2.70 -1.31 1.75
C ALA A 210 3.41 -1.00 0.42
N ILE A 211 3.54 0.28 0.07
CA ILE A 211 4.16 0.72 -1.19
C ILE A 211 5.62 0.31 -1.26
N LEU A 212 6.32 0.16 -0.12
CA LEU A 212 7.73 -0.26 -0.10
C LEU A 212 7.95 -1.63 -0.78
N GLY A 213 6.91 -2.46 -0.91
CA GLY A 213 6.95 -3.71 -1.65
C GLY A 213 6.66 -3.58 -3.16
N SER A 214 6.21 -2.42 -3.63
CA SER A 214 5.92 -2.15 -5.05
C SER A 214 7.12 -1.50 -5.74
N ALA A 215 7.36 -1.89 -7.00
CA ALA A 215 8.36 -1.26 -7.86
C ALA A 215 8.06 0.24 -8.13
N ARG A 216 6.82 0.70 -7.90
CA ARG A 216 6.43 2.10 -8.06
C ARG A 216 6.72 2.98 -6.86
N CYS A 217 7.36 2.45 -5.81
CA CYS A 217 7.75 3.24 -4.64
C CYS A 217 8.65 4.43 -5.01
N TYR A 218 9.42 4.33 -6.10
CA TYR A 218 10.29 5.39 -6.61
C TYR A 218 9.55 6.60 -7.24
N ALA A 219 8.22 6.57 -7.32
CA ALA A 219 7.44 7.79 -7.56
C ALA A 219 7.43 8.72 -6.33
N LEU A 220 7.77 8.20 -5.14
CA LEU A 220 8.03 8.97 -3.94
C LEU A 220 9.49 9.46 -3.92
N ASP A 221 9.74 10.60 -3.28
CA ASP A 221 11.11 11.06 -3.06
C ASP A 221 11.86 10.15 -2.08
N ARG A 222 13.19 10.19 -2.14
CA ARG A 222 14.05 9.30 -1.35
C ARG A 222 13.82 9.45 0.16
N THR A 223 13.63 10.68 0.63
CA THR A 223 13.39 10.98 2.05
C THR A 223 12.10 10.31 2.54
N THR A 224 11.02 10.41 1.77
CA THR A 224 9.74 9.74 2.08
C THR A 224 9.92 8.22 2.16
N ILE A 225 10.64 7.61 1.20
CA ILE A 225 10.91 6.17 1.18
C ILE A 225 11.68 5.75 2.45
N ASP A 226 12.75 6.47 2.78
CA ASP A 226 13.60 6.15 3.94
C ASP A 226 12.85 6.36 5.26
N GLN A 227 11.96 7.35 5.35
CA GLN A 227 11.09 7.57 6.51
C GLN A 227 10.06 6.45 6.68
N LEU A 228 9.41 6.00 5.60
CA LEU A 228 8.49 4.86 5.64
C LEU A 228 9.22 3.56 6.04
N ALA A 229 10.42 3.33 5.50
CA ALA A 229 11.24 2.17 5.87
C ALA A 229 11.68 2.22 7.34
N THR A 230 11.95 3.42 7.86
CA THR A 230 12.26 3.64 9.28
C THR A 230 11.04 3.37 10.16
N LEU A 231 9.86 3.88 9.81
CA LEU A 231 8.62 3.57 10.52
C LEU A 231 8.33 2.07 10.52
N ARG A 232 8.47 1.39 9.38
CA ARG A 232 8.27 -0.07 9.31
C ARG A 232 9.16 -0.82 10.31
N ARG A 233 10.45 -0.46 10.36
CA ARG A 233 11.40 -1.03 11.32
C ARG A 233 11.01 -0.71 12.77
N LEU A 234 10.74 0.56 13.07
CA LEU A 234 10.31 0.98 14.40
C LEU A 234 8.97 0.37 14.84
N TYR A 235 8.14 -0.09 13.90
CA TYR A 235 6.87 -0.73 14.23
C TYR A 235 6.94 -2.22 14.51
N PHE A 236 7.91 -2.91 13.90
CA PHE A 236 7.92 -4.37 13.87
C PHE A 236 9.23 -5.03 14.30
N ASP A 237 10.35 -4.30 14.37
CA ASP A 237 11.65 -4.89 14.75
C ASP A 237 11.67 -5.39 16.20
N ASP A 238 10.86 -4.81 17.09
CA ASP A 238 10.72 -5.22 18.49
C ASP A 238 9.63 -6.28 18.71
N MET A 239 8.94 -6.68 17.64
CA MET A 239 7.83 -7.59 17.73
C MET A 239 8.27 -9.00 17.31
N ASN A 240 8.16 -9.97 18.21
CA ASN A 240 8.31 -11.40 17.92
C ASN A 240 7.12 -11.93 17.08
N LEU A 241 6.85 -11.31 15.92
CA LEU A 241 5.77 -11.70 15.00
C LEU A 241 6.15 -12.90 14.15
N ILE A 242 7.45 -13.18 14.04
CA ILE A 242 7.93 -14.38 13.35
C ILE A 242 7.75 -15.56 14.29
N ASN A 243 7.13 -16.63 13.79
CA ASN A 243 7.02 -17.88 14.51
C ASN A 243 8.42 -18.37 14.94
N GLU A 244 8.60 -18.67 16.22
CA GLU A 244 9.89 -19.07 16.79
C GLU A 244 10.56 -20.20 16.01
N ARG A 245 9.79 -21.21 15.56
CA ARG A 245 10.32 -22.32 14.75
C ARG A 245 10.85 -21.85 13.39
N LEU A 246 10.19 -20.86 12.77
CA LEU A 246 10.67 -20.28 11.51
C LEU A 246 11.93 -19.44 11.74
N ALA A 247 11.98 -18.68 12.84
CA ALA A 247 13.16 -17.93 13.21
C ALA A 247 14.36 -18.86 13.44
N GLU A 248 14.17 -19.96 14.17
CA GLU A 248 15.19 -20.99 14.37
C GLU A 248 15.64 -21.63 13.05
N ALA A 249 14.71 -21.99 12.16
CA ALA A 249 15.03 -22.64 10.90
C ALA A 249 15.84 -21.75 9.94
N TYR A 250 15.55 -20.45 9.90
CA TYR A 250 16.16 -19.52 8.94
C TYR A 250 17.33 -18.71 9.50
N HIS A 251 17.43 -18.57 10.83
CA HIS A 251 18.50 -17.84 11.50
C HIS A 251 19.43 -18.75 12.30
N ALA A 252 19.35 -20.08 12.12
CA ALA A 252 20.36 -20.99 12.64
C ALA A 252 21.75 -20.57 12.12
N PRO A 253 22.74 -20.39 13.01
CA PRO A 253 24.10 -20.09 12.57
C PRO A 253 24.60 -21.21 11.65
N PRO A 254 25.37 -20.90 10.60
CA PRO A 254 25.95 -21.91 9.72
C PRO A 254 26.66 -22.95 10.58
N LYS A 255 26.29 -24.23 10.45
CA LYS A 255 27.05 -25.30 11.09
C LYS A 255 28.46 -25.25 10.52
N ASP A 256 29.40 -24.93 11.40
CA ASP A 256 30.82 -24.87 11.10
C ASP A 256 31.25 -26.30 10.74
N HIS A 257 31.14 -26.63 9.45
CA HIS A 257 31.69 -27.86 8.91
C HIS A 257 33.21 -27.69 8.95
N LYS A 258 33.79 -27.92 10.13
CA LYS A 258 35.19 -28.28 10.26
C LYS A 258 35.40 -29.49 9.35
N ARG A 259 35.82 -29.23 8.11
CA ARG A 259 36.40 -30.22 7.22
C ARG A 259 37.54 -30.82 8.02
N LYS A 260 37.29 -31.98 8.60
CA LYS A 260 38.31 -32.86 9.14
C LYS A 260 39.12 -33.29 7.92
N ARG A 261 40.15 -32.51 7.58
CA ARG A 261 41.19 -32.93 6.66
C ARG A 261 41.84 -34.10 7.42
N SER A 262 41.55 -35.31 6.97
CA SER A 262 42.26 -36.49 7.43
C SER A 262 43.70 -36.32 6.98
N ASP A 263 44.57 -36.04 7.94
CA ASP A 263 46.00 -36.26 7.78
C ASP A 263 46.18 -37.78 7.69
N ASP A 264 46.25 -38.29 6.46
CA ASP A 264 46.86 -39.59 6.17
C ASP A 264 48.32 -39.31 5.83
N GLU A 265 49.17 -39.35 6.86
CA GLU A 265 50.57 -39.69 6.70
C GLU A 265 50.67 -41.18 6.35
N SER A 266 51.19 -41.49 5.18
CA SER A 266 51.97 -42.71 4.99
C SER A 266 53.13 -42.43 4.06
N ASP A 267 54.32 -42.56 4.63
CA ASP A 267 55.63 -42.53 4.01
C ASP A 267 55.79 -43.58 2.89
N HIS A 268 56.57 -43.23 1.85
CA HIS A 268 57.77 -43.97 1.47
C HIS A 268 58.57 -43.27 0.35
N ASP A 269 59.81 -42.91 0.70
CA ASP A 269 61.08 -42.83 -0.06
C ASP A 269 61.08 -43.07 -1.59
N ASP A 270 61.72 -42.19 -2.39
CA ASP A 270 63.19 -42.12 -2.54
C ASP A 270 63.63 -41.30 -3.79
N GLN A 271 64.58 -40.40 -3.57
CA GLN A 271 65.71 -40.01 -4.44
C GLN A 271 65.57 -39.74 -5.97
N LYS A 272 65.74 -38.46 -6.36
CA LYS A 272 66.95 -37.91 -7.06
C LYS A 272 66.68 -36.54 -7.70
N SER A 273 67.41 -35.52 -7.26
CA SER A 273 67.75 -34.34 -8.09
C SER A 273 69.14 -34.60 -8.73
N PRO A 274 69.70 -33.78 -9.66
CA PRO A 274 69.24 -32.53 -10.32
C PRO A 274 69.63 -32.56 -11.85
N PRO A 275 70.03 -31.46 -12.54
CA PRO A 275 69.59 -30.05 -12.60
C PRO A 275 69.22 -29.61 -14.04
N HIS A 276 68.48 -28.50 -14.24
CA HIS A 276 68.95 -27.34 -15.02
C HIS A 276 67.88 -26.26 -15.26
N ARG A 277 68.39 -25.02 -15.25
CA ARG A 277 67.76 -23.73 -15.60
C ARG A 277 66.98 -23.77 -16.92
N HIS A 278 65.87 -23.02 -16.98
CA HIS A 278 65.73 -21.91 -17.96
C HIS A 278 64.61 -20.92 -17.57
N ARG A 279 64.99 -19.63 -17.54
CA ARG A 279 64.12 -18.45 -17.63
C ARG A 279 63.39 -18.43 -18.97
N TYR A 280 62.15 -17.91 -19.00
CA TYR A 280 61.57 -16.91 -19.93
C TYR A 280 60.11 -16.67 -19.42
N SER A 281 59.77 -15.54 -18.79
CA SER A 281 59.48 -14.20 -19.33
C SER A 281 58.33 -14.15 -20.33
N GLN A 282 57.32 -13.33 -19.98
CA GLN A 282 56.48 -12.47 -20.85
C GLN A 282 55.32 -13.10 -21.66
N ASN A 283 54.05 -12.76 -21.34
CA ASN A 283 53.35 -11.59 -21.91
C ASN A 283 51.80 -11.68 -21.77
N ARG A 284 51.19 -10.59 -21.26
CA ARG A 284 49.82 -10.08 -21.59
C ARG A 284 49.79 -9.63 -23.07
N PRO A 285 48.66 -9.39 -23.79
CA PRO A 285 47.40 -8.70 -23.41
C PRO A 285 46.14 -9.44 -23.94
N GLY A 286 44.86 -9.06 -23.80
CA GLY A 286 44.13 -7.80 -23.60
C GLY A 286 43.14 -7.60 -24.76
N TYR A 287 41.90 -7.19 -24.44
CA TYR A 287 40.76 -6.77 -25.30
C TYR A 287 39.90 -7.87 -25.96
N PRO A 288 38.61 -7.60 -26.29
CA PRO A 288 37.89 -6.31 -26.41
C PRO A 288 37.02 -5.89 -25.21
#